data_AF-A0A0P7ZEC4-F1
#
_entry.id   AF-A0A0P7ZEC4-F1
#
_cell.length_a   1.000
_cell.length_b   1.000
_cell.length_c   1.000
_cell.angle_alpha   90.00
_cell.angle_beta   90.00
_cell.angle_gamma   90.00
#
_symmetry.space_group_name_H-M   'P 1'
#
loop_
_entity.id
_entity.type
_entity.pdbx_description
1 polymer ?
#
loop_
_entity_poly.entity_id
_entity_poly.type
_entity_poly.pdbx_seq_one_letter_code
_entity_poly.pdbx_strand_id
1 'polypeptide(L)'
;MRKHPTTRAANQPINNRQAPIRRPEKLPLLDAICKKLNQRVNLDDEPRVLGLYERGWIFKGVLGNLNESEARYVRALATRHNSWIARQVA
;
A
#
# COMPACT_ATOMS: atom_id res chain seq x y z
N MET A 1 -0.72 -10.56 51.26
CA MET A 1 -0.44 -11.43 50.08
C MET A 1 -1.74 -11.76 49.38
N ARG A 2 -1.71 -11.89 48.05
CA ARG A 2 -2.74 -12.41 47.10
C ARG A 2 -3.75 -11.37 46.61
N LYS A 3 -3.48 -10.67 45.49
CA LYS A 3 -3.52 -11.03 44.05
C LYS A 3 -4.91 -10.75 43.44
N HIS A 4 -5.04 -9.58 42.81
CA HIS A 4 -6.13 -9.25 41.89
C HIS A 4 -6.00 -10.09 40.61
N PRO A 5 -7.08 -10.70 40.09
CA PRO A 5 -7.05 -11.31 38.76
C PRO A 5 -7.33 -10.23 37.72
N THR A 6 -6.28 -9.68 37.12
CA THR A 6 -6.46 -8.82 35.94
C THR A 6 -6.65 -9.71 34.73
N THR A 7 -7.92 -9.94 34.40
CA THR A 7 -8.37 -10.34 33.08
C THR A 7 -7.84 -9.36 32.04
N ARG A 8 -6.96 -9.80 31.14
CA ARG A 8 -6.79 -9.16 29.83
C ARG A 8 -6.56 -10.23 28.77
N ALA A 9 -7.67 -10.66 28.20
CA ALA A 9 -7.70 -11.29 26.90
C ALA A 9 -7.28 -10.28 25.81
N ALA A 10 -7.04 -10.82 24.61
CA ALA A 10 -6.90 -10.15 23.32
C ALA A 10 -5.48 -9.77 22.88
N ASN A 11 -4.61 -10.79 22.80
CA ASN A 11 -3.60 -10.84 21.75
C ASN A 11 -4.31 -11.27 20.43
N GLN A 12 -5.18 -10.42 19.90
CA GLN A 12 -5.72 -10.60 18.55
C GLN A 12 -4.85 -9.76 17.61
N PRO A 13 -4.23 -10.35 16.57
CA PRO A 13 -3.67 -9.54 15.50
C PRO A 13 -4.83 -8.76 14.91
N ILE A 14 -4.68 -7.44 14.83
CA ILE A 14 -5.64 -6.52 14.22
C ILE A 14 -5.75 -6.93 12.75
N ASN A 15 -6.63 -7.90 12.46
CA ASN A 15 -6.96 -8.28 11.11
C ASN A 15 -7.82 -7.15 10.59
N ASN A 16 -7.11 -6.17 10.05
CA ASN A 16 -7.59 -4.92 9.52
C ASN A 16 -8.42 -5.23 8.26
N ARG A 17 -9.64 -5.75 8.47
CA ARG A 17 -10.68 -5.93 7.47
C ARG A 17 -11.20 -4.56 7.02
N GLN A 18 -10.30 -3.70 6.58
CA GLN A 18 -10.65 -2.48 5.87
C GLN A 18 -11.25 -2.90 4.53
N ALA A 19 -12.31 -2.22 4.13
CA ALA A 19 -12.99 -2.47 2.87
C ALA A 19 -11.97 -2.51 1.72
N PRO A 20 -12.16 -3.37 0.70
CA PRO A 20 -11.25 -3.45 -0.43
C PRO A 20 -11.00 -2.05 -1.01
N ILE A 21 -9.74 -1.64 -1.08
CA ILE A 21 -9.39 -0.37 -1.70
C ILE A 21 -9.83 -0.47 -3.17
N ARG A 22 -10.65 0.48 -3.64
CA ARG A 22 -11.12 0.50 -5.03
C ARG A 22 -9.91 0.64 -5.96
N ARG A 23 -9.54 -0.47 -6.59
CA ARG A 23 -8.46 -0.54 -7.56
C ARG A 23 -8.92 0.14 -8.86
N PRO A 24 -8.19 1.12 -9.38
CA PRO A 24 -8.48 1.71 -10.67
C PRO A 24 -8.15 0.70 -11.77
N GLU A 25 -8.85 0.79 -12.90
CA GLU A 25 -8.66 -0.12 -14.04
C GLU A 25 -7.28 0.04 -14.69
N LYS A 26 -6.69 1.25 -14.57
CA LYS A 26 -5.37 1.58 -15.13
C LYS A 26 -4.43 2.02 -14.02
N LEU A 27 -3.26 1.38 -13.97
CA LEU A 27 -2.16 1.67 -13.05
C LEU A 27 -0.90 1.96 -13.88
N PRO A 28 -0.84 3.08 -14.62
CA PRO A 28 0.23 3.35 -15.56
C PRO A 28 1.61 3.42 -14.91
N LEU A 29 1.73 4.01 -13.71
CA LEU A 29 3.01 4.07 -13.01
C LEU A 29 3.44 2.67 -12.55
N LEU A 30 2.54 1.91 -11.92
CA LEU A 30 2.87 0.55 -11.48
C LEU A 30 3.22 -0.38 -12.64
N ASP A 31 2.46 -0.33 -13.73
CA ASP A 31 2.70 -1.15 -14.92
C ASP A 31 4.06 -0.81 -15.54
N ALA A 32 4.40 0.48 -15.64
CA ALA A 32 5.71 0.92 -16.10
C ALA A 32 6.85 0.43 -15.18
N ILE A 33 6.69 0.52 -13.86
CA ILE A 33 7.66 0.01 -12.88
C ILE A 33 7.82 -1.51 -13.02
N CYS A 34 6.72 -2.26 -13.09
CA CYS A 34 6.73 -3.71 -13.25
C CYS A 34 7.45 -4.14 -14.53
N LYS A 35 7.15 -3.48 -15.66
CA LYS A 35 7.78 -3.76 -16.96
C LYS A 35 9.27 -3.41 -16.97
N LYS A 36 9.65 -2.25 -16.44
CA LYS A 36 11.04 -1.75 -16.53
C LYS A 36 11.98 -2.41 -15.53
N LEU A 37 11.49 -2.72 -14.34
CA LEU A 37 12.26 -3.42 -13.30
C LEU A 37 12.09 -4.94 -13.35
N ASN A 38 11.38 -5.45 -14.37
CA ASN A 38 11.04 -6.85 -14.57
C ASN A 38 10.45 -7.51 -13.29
N GLN A 39 9.61 -6.77 -12.58
CA GLN A 39 9.01 -7.20 -11.31
C GLN A 39 7.67 -7.89 -11.60
N ARG A 40 7.47 -9.05 -10.99
CA ARG A 40 6.17 -9.72 -10.95
C ARG A 40 5.50 -9.40 -9.62
N VAL A 41 4.32 -8.79 -9.68
CA VAL A 41 3.52 -8.48 -8.49
C VAL A 41 2.17 -9.17 -8.56
N ASN A 42 1.77 -9.74 -7.43
CA ASN A 42 0.38 -10.11 -7.24
C ASN A 42 -0.37 -8.87 -6.76
N LEU A 43 -1.33 -8.40 -7.55
CA LEU A 43 -2.10 -7.19 -7.23
C LEU A 43 -2.99 -7.35 -6.00
N ASP A 44 -3.23 -8.58 -5.56
CA ASP A 44 -4.00 -8.88 -4.35
C ASP A 44 -3.12 -8.82 -3.09
N ASP A 45 -1.79 -8.79 -3.25
CA ASP A 45 -0.82 -8.61 -2.17
C ASP A 45 -0.49 -7.12 -2.03
N GLU A 46 -1.35 -6.41 -1.31
CA GLU A 46 -1.27 -4.97 -1.04
C GLU A 46 0.11 -4.51 -0.53
N PRO A 47 0.75 -5.17 0.47
CA PRO A 47 2.12 -4.85 0.87
C PRO A 47 3.14 -4.94 -0.26
N ARG A 48 3.05 -5.95 -1.14
CA ARG A 48 3.96 -6.07 -2.28
C ARG A 48 3.74 -4.99 -3.33
N VAL A 49 2.49 -4.66 -3.62
CA VAL A 49 2.14 -3.55 -4.53
C VAL A 49 2.71 -2.25 -3.98
N LEU A 50 2.54 -1.99 -2.68
CA LEU A 50 3.09 -0.81 -2.03
C LEU A 50 4.62 -0.77 -2.11
N GLY A 51 5.31 -1.88 -1.84
CA GLY A 51 6.76 -1.96 -1.93
C GLY A 51 7.33 -1.70 -3.34
N LEU A 52 6.53 -1.87 -4.40
CA LEU A 52 6.90 -1.44 -5.75
C LEU A 52 6.72 0.06 -5.95
N TYR A 53 5.63 0.62 -5.43
CA TYR A 53 5.44 2.06 -5.45
C TYR A 53 6.53 2.78 -4.67
N GLU A 54 6.89 2.31 -3.48
CA GLU A 54 7.96 2.92 -2.67
C GLU A 54 9.30 2.90 -3.40
N ARG A 55 9.72 1.75 -3.93
CA ARG A 55 11.00 1.62 -4.65
C ARG A 55 10.99 2.37 -5.99
N GLY A 56 9.87 2.35 -6.68
CA GLY A 56 9.71 2.96 -8.00
C GLY A 56 9.27 4.43 -7.98
N TRP A 57 9.02 5.02 -6.80
CA TRP A 57 8.49 6.38 -6.69
C TRP A 57 9.41 7.43 -7.34
N ILE A 58 10.72 7.21 -7.28
CA ILE A 58 11.73 8.07 -7.91
C ILE A 58 11.54 8.18 -9.44
N PHE A 59 10.89 7.19 -10.05
CA PHE A 59 10.64 7.16 -11.50
C PHE A 59 9.30 7.77 -11.89
N LYS A 60 8.53 8.31 -10.93
CA LYS A 60 7.30 9.05 -11.20
C LYS A 60 7.59 10.23 -12.14
N GLY A 61 6.91 10.27 -13.28
CA GLY A 61 7.12 11.27 -14.34
C GLY A 61 8.22 10.92 -15.34
N VAL A 62 9.02 9.87 -15.08
CA VAL A 62 10.06 9.37 -15.99
C VAL A 62 9.60 8.10 -16.69
N LEU A 63 9.20 7.08 -15.92
CA LEU A 63 8.75 5.80 -16.48
C LEU A 63 7.25 5.77 -16.78
N GLY A 64 6.48 6.54 -16.02
CA GLY A 64 5.04 6.65 -16.17
C GLY A 64 4.54 7.86 -15.38
N ASN A 65 3.45 8.44 -15.86
CA ASN A 65 2.80 9.53 -15.14
C ASN A 65 1.74 8.98 -14.19
N LEU A 66 1.59 9.61 -13.03
CA LEU A 66 0.60 9.21 -12.04
C LEU A 66 -0.75 9.82 -12.44
N ASN A 67 -1.72 8.97 -12.75
CA ASN A 67 -3.09 9.41 -13.01
C ASN A 67 -3.82 9.70 -11.68
N GLU A 68 -4.86 10.53 -11.72
CA GLU A 68 -5.61 10.90 -10.52
C GLU A 68 -6.23 9.68 -9.80
N SER A 69 -6.76 8.72 -10.56
CA SER A 69 -7.33 7.48 -10.03
C SER A 69 -6.27 6.59 -9.38
N GLU A 70 -5.08 6.51 -9.98
CA GLU A 70 -3.92 5.80 -9.42
C GLU A 70 -3.39 6.52 -8.18
N ALA A 71 -3.32 7.85 -8.18
CA ALA A 71 -2.92 8.64 -7.01
C ALA A 71 -3.83 8.37 -5.80
N ARG A 72 -5.15 8.36 -6.00
CA ARG A 72 -6.11 8.03 -4.94
C ARG A 72 -5.90 6.61 -4.41
N TYR A 73 -5.62 5.65 -5.29
CA TYR A 73 -5.31 4.27 -4.92
C TYR A 73 -4.02 4.17 -4.09
N VAL A 74 -2.91 4.76 -4.58
CA VAL A 74 -1.62 4.76 -3.89
C VAL A 74 -1.74 5.46 -2.54
N ARG A 75 -2.49 6.57 -2.46
CA ARG A 75 -2.72 7.29 -1.20
C ARG A 75 -3.46 6.41 -0.18
N ALA A 76 -4.56 5.77 -0.59
CA ALA A 76 -5.30 4.86 0.29
C ALA A 76 -4.42 3.69 0.77
N LEU A 77 -3.63 3.11 -0.13
CA LEU A 77 -2.72 2.01 0.17
C LEU A 77 -1.61 2.46 1.14
N ALA A 78 -0.97 3.60 0.86
CA ALA A 78 0.10 4.14 1.67
C ALA A 78 -0.37 4.58 3.06
N THR A 79 -1.56 5.18 3.16
CA THR A 79 -2.18 5.52 4.46
C THR A 79 -2.51 4.26 5.25
N ARG A 80 -3.03 3.21 4.61
CA ARG A 80 -3.36 1.94 5.28
C ARG A 80 -2.14 1.26 5.89
N HIS A 81 -1.01 1.28 5.18
CA HIS A 81 0.23 0.64 5.62
C HIS A 81 1.19 1.60 6.33
N ASN A 82 0.77 2.84 6.61
CA ASN A 82 1.56 3.90 7.23
C ASN A 82 2.92 4.14 6.52
N SER A 83 2.91 4.12 5.18
CA SER A 83 4.09 4.30 4.34
C SER A 83 4.46 5.78 4.15
N TRP A 84 5.75 6.03 3.99
CA TRP A 84 6.31 7.36 3.76
C TRP A 84 5.78 8.03 2.48
N ILE A 85 5.41 7.23 1.46
CA ILE A 85 4.91 7.73 0.18
C ILE A 85 3.55 8.44 0.31
N ALA A 86 2.81 8.18 1.40
CA ALA A 86 1.54 8.84 1.69
C ALA A 86 1.68 10.37 1.78
N ARG A 87 2.86 10.86 2.18
CA ARG A 87 3.18 12.29 2.28
C ARG A 87 3.56 12.91 0.94
N GLN A 88 3.93 12.08 -0.04
CA GLN A 88 4.39 12.50 -1.37
C GLN A 88 3.26 12.45 -2.41
N VAL A 89 2.24 11.63 -2.18
CA VAL A 89 1.03 11.56 -3.00
C VAL A 89 0.09 12.71 -2.58
N ALA A 90 0.52 13.94 -2.88
CA ALA A 90 -0.23 15.17 -2.65
C ALA A 90 -1.13 15.50 -3.84
#